data_AF-A0A1H2LJM1-F1
#
_entry.id   AF-A0A1H2LJM1-F1
#
_cell.length_a   1.000
_cell.length_b   1.000
_cell.length_c   1.000
_cell.angle_alpha   90.00
_cell.angle_beta   90.00
_cell.angle_gamma   90.00
#
_symmetry.space_group_name_H-M   'P 1'
#
loop_
_entity.id
_entity.type
_entity.pdbx_description
1 polymer ?
#
loop_
_entity_poly.entity_id
_entity_poly.type
_entity_poly.pdbx_seq_one_letter_code
_entity_poly.pdbx_strand_id
1 'polypeptide(L)'
;MNRALGAVLAILTVAAAVAFYVSSNDRPPLPDVPSAAHPVTAHTADGAVAPVPTPLTADPSAPDGPATGAETGGTDAPVPAPTPSGPAAPTPTPSTPAEPPAAPPETEPGAPAGPKPTELYLTAPGLTDPGATEVFTATWIDTDGYGVDGVVLLQRAEGASWVTVAELTTSTGRASTSVTVATSAIYRLAYPGSDELAPQVSAEVAVIAETRLESALTLSAAPAQVVAGGGSVLTIGWHNTEDVPIIGDVQVQALVDGAWAVVTTLTTSAEGAATTTVAPTTSTAYRAVYPGGTRYLPVTSTDVTVTAIEAATIPVGSCATQAEVDALPHGVGCHYTSVDAGVFVVGHDFLGNAWWNELPMQSYVQLTGEQAGLYEVVDRVIAPGRASQLGPAEQWTCGDRCDVILQTCLGENTGFTWLRRVG
;
A
#
# COMPACT_ATOMS: atom_id res chain seq x y z
N MET A 1 25.04 -20.86 -40.40
CA MET A 1 24.38 -20.44 -39.14
C MET A 1 22.94 -20.92 -39.00
N ASN A 2 22.11 -20.99 -40.05
CA ASN A 2 20.67 -21.32 -39.91
C ASN A 2 20.33 -22.77 -39.51
N ARG A 3 21.21 -23.76 -39.72
CA ARG A 3 20.94 -25.15 -39.30
C ARG A 3 21.20 -25.42 -37.81
N ALA A 4 22.09 -24.65 -37.19
CA ALA A 4 22.37 -24.78 -35.76
C ALA A 4 21.26 -24.18 -34.89
N LEU A 5 20.66 -23.06 -35.35
CA LEU A 5 19.55 -22.41 -34.64
C LEU A 5 18.28 -23.29 -34.63
N GLY A 6 17.99 -23.99 -35.74
CA GLY A 6 16.83 -24.89 -35.82
C GLY A 6 16.93 -26.11 -34.90
N ALA A 7 18.14 -26.65 -34.71
CA ALA A 7 18.35 -27.76 -33.79
C ALA A 7 18.18 -27.34 -32.32
N VAL A 8 18.65 -26.15 -31.95
CA VAL A 8 18.48 -25.61 -30.59
C VAL A 8 17.01 -25.32 -30.29
N LEU A 9 16.25 -24.78 -31.25
CA LEU A 9 14.83 -24.52 -31.07
C LEU A 9 14.04 -25.84 -30.90
N ALA A 10 14.31 -26.85 -31.71
CA ALA A 10 13.64 -28.16 -31.61
C ALA A 10 13.93 -28.88 -30.28
N ILE A 11 15.16 -28.77 -29.75
CA ILE A 11 15.54 -29.34 -28.45
C ILE A 11 14.82 -28.62 -27.30
N LEU A 12 14.68 -27.29 -27.37
CA LEU A 12 13.96 -26.51 -26.37
C LEU A 12 12.45 -26.82 -26.37
N THR A 13 11.83 -27.03 -27.52
CA THR A 13 10.40 -27.40 -27.60
C THR A 13 10.13 -28.79 -27.02
N VAL A 14 11.03 -29.76 -27.28
CA VAL A 14 10.92 -31.11 -26.70
C VAL A 14 11.17 -31.10 -25.19
N ALA A 15 12.14 -30.31 -24.71
CA ALA A 15 12.39 -30.17 -23.27
C ALA A 15 11.21 -29.54 -22.53
N ALA A 16 10.54 -28.54 -23.13
CA ALA A 16 9.33 -27.93 -22.56
C ALA A 16 8.15 -28.90 -22.52
N ALA A 17 7.96 -29.72 -23.57
CA ALA A 17 6.89 -30.73 -23.60
C ALA A 17 7.10 -31.85 -22.57
N VAL A 18 8.35 -32.29 -22.37
CA VAL A 18 8.69 -33.32 -21.36
C VAL A 18 8.56 -32.76 -19.94
N ALA A 19 8.95 -31.51 -19.69
CA ALA A 19 8.74 -30.86 -18.39
C ALA A 19 7.25 -30.68 -18.05
N PHE A 20 6.41 -30.45 -19.05
CA PHE A 20 4.96 -30.37 -18.87
C PHE A 20 4.33 -31.75 -18.59
N TYR A 21 4.82 -32.81 -19.23
CA TYR A 21 4.31 -34.19 -19.07
C TYR A 21 4.73 -34.83 -17.73
N VAL A 22 5.92 -34.51 -17.22
CA VAL A 22 6.37 -35.01 -15.90
C VAL A 22 5.69 -34.27 -14.74
N SER A 23 5.23 -33.04 -14.95
CA SER A 23 4.49 -32.23 -13.96
C SER A 23 3.02 -32.66 -13.78
N SER A 24 2.42 -33.36 -14.74
CA SER A 24 1.01 -33.75 -14.67
C SER A 24 0.72 -35.01 -13.87
N ASN A 25 1.72 -35.87 -13.62
CA ASN A 25 1.51 -37.17 -12.96
C ASN A 25 1.67 -37.16 -11.44
N ASP A 26 2.22 -36.10 -10.85
CA ASP A 26 2.47 -35.98 -9.39
C ASP A 26 1.73 -34.80 -8.73
N ARG A 27 0.56 -34.40 -9.27
CA ARG A 27 -0.24 -33.36 -8.60
C ARG A 27 -0.93 -33.93 -7.35
N PRO A 28 -0.78 -33.32 -6.17
CA PRO A 28 -1.66 -33.62 -5.04
C PRO A 28 -3.12 -33.33 -5.44
N PRO A 29 -4.10 -34.02 -4.83
CA PRO A 29 -5.51 -33.71 -5.07
C PRO A 29 -5.75 -32.22 -4.85
N LEU A 30 -6.48 -31.60 -5.78
CA LEU A 30 -6.85 -30.20 -5.67
C LEU A 30 -7.61 -29.99 -4.35
N PRO A 31 -7.30 -28.94 -3.58
CA PRO A 31 -8.12 -28.59 -2.41
C PRO A 31 -9.55 -28.31 -2.88
N ASP A 32 -10.53 -28.70 -2.04
CA ASP A 32 -11.95 -28.43 -2.27
C ASP A 32 -12.14 -26.95 -2.63
N VAL A 33 -12.48 -26.69 -3.89
CA VAL A 33 -12.82 -25.34 -4.36
C VAL A 33 -14.23 -25.06 -3.84
N PRO A 34 -14.46 -23.97 -3.09
CA PRO A 34 -15.81 -23.61 -2.68
C PRO A 34 -16.68 -23.46 -3.93
N SER A 35 -17.91 -23.98 -3.83
CA SER A 35 -18.96 -23.88 -4.85
C SER A 35 -18.94 -22.49 -5.50
N ALA A 36 -19.03 -22.46 -6.84
CA ALA A 36 -18.96 -21.25 -7.65
C ALA A 36 -19.68 -20.07 -6.99
N ALA A 37 -18.94 -18.98 -6.77
CA ALA A 37 -19.52 -17.74 -6.30
C ALA A 37 -20.66 -17.34 -7.25
N HIS A 38 -21.81 -17.01 -6.67
CA HIS A 38 -22.96 -16.47 -7.40
C HIS A 38 -22.53 -15.31 -8.32
N PRO A 39 -23.19 -15.12 -9.48
CA PRO A 39 -22.88 -14.03 -10.37
C PRO A 39 -22.96 -12.69 -9.63
N VAL A 40 -21.86 -11.93 -9.67
CA VAL A 40 -21.83 -10.54 -9.21
C VAL A 40 -22.69 -9.74 -10.19
N THR A 41 -23.79 -9.19 -9.68
CA THR A 41 -24.61 -8.25 -10.45
C THR A 41 -23.82 -6.95 -10.58
N ALA A 42 -23.45 -6.55 -11.79
CA ALA A 42 -22.86 -5.25 -12.03
C ALA A 42 -23.92 -4.17 -11.76
N HIS A 43 -23.72 -3.38 -10.71
CA HIS A 43 -24.51 -2.18 -10.48
C HIS A 43 -24.06 -1.10 -11.47
N THR A 44 -24.92 -0.75 -12.43
CA THR A 44 -24.76 0.48 -13.22
C THR A 44 -24.98 1.69 -12.31
N ALA A 45 -24.27 2.79 -12.58
CA ALA A 45 -24.16 3.98 -11.73
C ALA A 45 -25.45 4.86 -11.62
N ASP A 46 -26.63 4.30 -11.91
CA ASP A 46 -27.92 5.00 -11.82
C ASP A 46 -28.75 4.56 -10.59
N GLY A 47 -28.06 4.31 -9.47
CA GLY A 47 -28.66 4.06 -8.15
C GLY A 47 -28.75 5.32 -7.31
N ALA A 48 -29.87 5.48 -6.59
CA ALA A 48 -30.21 6.67 -5.80
C ALA A 48 -29.08 7.17 -4.88
N VAL A 49 -28.91 8.51 -4.87
CA VAL A 49 -27.95 9.26 -4.04
C VAL A 49 -28.01 8.79 -2.59
N ALA A 50 -26.88 8.31 -2.07
CA ALA A 50 -26.72 7.95 -0.67
C ALA A 50 -27.05 9.16 0.24
N PRO A 51 -27.73 8.95 1.38
CA PRO A 51 -28.01 10.04 2.31
C PRO A 51 -26.70 10.66 2.82
N VAL A 52 -26.67 12.00 2.82
CA VAL A 52 -25.55 12.80 3.31
C VAL A 52 -25.24 12.41 4.77
N PRO A 53 -23.99 12.03 5.11
CA PRO A 53 -23.65 11.71 6.48
C PRO A 53 -23.80 12.95 7.37
N THR A 54 -24.47 12.76 8.51
CA THR A 54 -24.62 13.80 9.53
C THR A 54 -23.24 14.13 10.12
N PRO A 55 -22.88 15.42 10.29
CA PRO A 55 -21.60 15.78 10.87
C PRO A 55 -21.52 15.32 12.33
N LEU A 56 -20.43 14.63 12.66
CA LEU A 56 -20.03 14.34 14.04
C LEU A 56 -19.56 15.65 14.71
N THR A 57 -20.44 16.30 15.46
CA THR A 57 -20.06 17.27 16.48
C THR A 57 -19.65 16.53 17.75
N ALA A 58 -18.36 16.25 17.88
CA ALA A 58 -17.74 15.89 19.16
C ALA A 58 -16.58 16.84 19.43
N ASP A 59 -16.74 17.61 20.50
CA ASP A 59 -15.82 18.64 20.99
C ASP A 59 -14.84 18.00 22.01
N PRO A 60 -13.51 18.05 21.82
CA PRO A 60 -12.58 17.57 22.84
C PRO A 60 -12.36 18.65 23.90
N SER A 61 -12.99 18.45 25.06
CA SER A 61 -12.74 19.24 26.28
C SER A 61 -11.26 19.18 26.70
N ALA A 62 -10.64 20.35 26.85
CA ALA A 62 -9.34 20.53 27.52
C ALA A 62 -9.54 20.88 29.00
N PRO A 63 -8.62 20.52 29.91
CA PRO A 63 -8.76 20.82 31.33
C PRO A 63 -8.24 22.22 31.71
N ASP A 64 -8.99 22.80 32.63
CA ASP A 64 -8.93 24.07 33.37
C ASP A 64 -7.58 24.79 33.61
N GLY A 65 -7.62 26.11 33.39
CA GLY A 65 -6.72 27.12 33.97
C GLY A 65 -7.39 28.51 33.99
N PRO A 66 -7.16 29.39 34.99
CA PRO A 66 -8.21 30.27 35.50
C PRO A 66 -8.34 31.66 34.84
N ALA A 67 -9.61 32.01 34.61
CA ALA A 67 -10.33 33.29 34.56
C ALA A 67 -9.58 34.63 34.62
N THR A 68 -9.88 35.48 33.62
CA THR A 68 -10.19 36.91 33.80
C THR A 68 -11.15 37.45 32.72
N GLY A 69 -12.25 38.05 33.16
CA GLY A 69 -12.74 39.35 32.64
C GLY A 69 -13.65 39.39 31.41
N ALA A 70 -14.96 39.47 31.68
CA ALA A 70 -15.99 40.34 31.07
C ALA A 70 -15.87 40.79 29.59
N GLU A 71 -16.90 40.49 28.78
CA GLU A 71 -17.89 41.48 28.33
C GLU A 71 -18.97 40.86 27.42
N THR A 72 -20.09 41.58 27.37
CA THR A 72 -21.45 41.29 26.91
C THR A 72 -21.67 41.28 25.39
N GLY A 73 -22.67 40.50 24.95
CA GLY A 73 -23.39 40.64 23.66
C GLY A 73 -23.58 39.27 22.99
N GLY A 74 -24.74 38.67 22.82
CA GLY A 74 -26.08 39.24 22.63
C GLY A 74 -26.46 39.14 21.15
N THR A 75 -26.84 37.95 20.67
CA THR A 75 -27.61 37.76 19.43
C THR A 75 -28.33 36.41 19.44
N ASP A 76 -29.66 36.50 19.49
CA ASP A 76 -30.61 35.40 19.31
C ASP A 76 -30.51 34.80 17.90
N ALA A 77 -30.31 33.48 17.82
CA ALA A 77 -30.44 32.73 16.58
C ALA A 77 -31.84 32.10 16.46
N PRO A 78 -32.52 32.19 15.31
CA PRO A 78 -33.89 31.73 15.15
C PRO A 78 -33.98 30.19 15.04
N VAL A 79 -34.94 29.64 15.77
CA VAL A 79 -35.38 28.24 15.70
C VAL A 79 -35.92 27.94 14.29
N PRO A 80 -35.45 26.88 13.60
CA PRO A 80 -36.00 26.50 12.30
C PRO A 80 -37.39 25.86 12.46
N ALA A 81 -38.30 26.27 11.58
CA ALA A 81 -39.68 25.77 11.50
C ALA A 81 -39.75 24.30 11.03
N PRO A 82 -40.76 23.53 11.48
CA PRO A 82 -40.96 22.15 11.04
C PRO A 82 -41.36 22.07 9.56
N THR A 83 -40.75 21.13 8.85
CA THR A 83 -41.01 20.81 7.44
C THR A 83 -42.41 20.18 7.25
N PRO A 84 -43.19 20.57 6.23
CA PRO A 84 -44.49 19.98 5.97
C PRO A 84 -44.36 18.53 5.44
N SER A 85 -45.14 17.62 6.03
CA SER A 85 -45.27 16.23 5.58
C SER A 85 -45.87 16.16 4.18
N GLY A 86 -45.14 15.53 3.24
CA GLY A 86 -45.62 15.27 1.89
C GLY A 86 -46.77 14.24 1.83
N PRO A 87 -47.56 14.23 0.76
CA PRO A 87 -48.74 13.37 0.61
C PRO A 87 -48.37 11.89 0.58
N ALA A 88 -49.18 11.07 1.25
CA ALA A 88 -49.02 9.63 1.37
C ALA A 88 -48.97 8.93 0.00
N ALA A 89 -48.01 8.02 -0.15
CA ALA A 89 -47.90 7.15 -1.32
C ALA A 89 -49.14 6.25 -1.46
N PRO A 90 -49.65 6.03 -2.69
CA PRO A 90 -50.82 5.20 -2.92
C PRO A 90 -50.53 3.73 -2.55
N THR A 91 -51.44 3.15 -1.79
CA THR A 91 -51.42 1.73 -1.41
C THR A 91 -51.56 0.86 -2.67
N PRO A 92 -50.67 -0.14 -2.89
CA PRO A 92 -50.78 -1.03 -4.03
C PRO A 92 -52.05 -1.90 -3.92
N THR A 93 -52.82 -1.94 -5.01
CA THR A 93 -54.01 -2.78 -5.16
C THR A 93 -53.58 -4.26 -5.22
N PRO A 94 -54.20 -5.17 -4.45
CA PRO A 94 -53.88 -6.59 -4.51
C PRO A 94 -54.33 -7.17 -5.84
N SER A 95 -53.38 -7.69 -6.62
CA SER A 95 -53.65 -8.44 -7.85
C SER A 95 -54.29 -9.78 -7.51
N THR A 96 -55.45 -10.06 -8.10
CA THR A 96 -56.12 -11.36 -8.08
C THR A 96 -55.17 -12.47 -8.55
N PRO A 97 -55.05 -13.61 -7.83
CA PRO A 97 -54.25 -14.74 -8.27
C PRO A 97 -54.71 -15.23 -9.65
N ALA A 98 -53.79 -15.27 -10.61
CA ALA A 98 -54.05 -15.86 -11.92
C ALA A 98 -54.32 -17.36 -11.77
N GLU A 99 -55.30 -17.84 -12.55
CA GLU A 99 -55.67 -19.25 -12.67
C GLU A 99 -54.42 -20.11 -12.99
N PRO A 100 -54.22 -21.26 -12.29
CA PRO A 100 -53.07 -22.13 -12.53
C PRO A 100 -53.03 -22.55 -14.00
N PRO A 101 -51.89 -22.42 -14.69
CA PRO A 101 -51.77 -22.89 -16.07
C PRO A 101 -52.06 -24.39 -16.14
N ALA A 102 -52.83 -24.78 -17.15
CA ALA A 102 -53.16 -26.16 -17.43
C ALA A 102 -51.90 -27.03 -17.45
N ALA A 103 -51.97 -28.21 -16.83
CA ALA A 103 -50.87 -29.17 -16.78
C ALA A 103 -50.32 -29.43 -18.20
N PRO A 104 -48.99 -29.39 -18.39
CA PRO A 104 -48.40 -29.64 -19.69
C PRO A 104 -48.80 -31.04 -20.20
N PRO A 105 -49.10 -31.19 -21.50
CA PRO A 105 -49.51 -32.46 -22.08
C PRO A 105 -48.44 -33.52 -21.85
N GLU A 106 -48.85 -34.70 -21.38
CA GLU A 106 -47.98 -35.86 -21.20
C GLU A 106 -47.31 -36.18 -22.53
N THR A 107 -45.97 -36.15 -22.53
CA THR A 107 -45.12 -36.43 -23.69
C THR A 107 -45.35 -37.86 -24.17
N GLU A 108 -45.62 -38.01 -25.47
CA GLU A 108 -45.85 -39.27 -26.15
C GLU A 108 -44.65 -40.24 -25.95
N PRO A 109 -44.87 -41.47 -25.45
CA PRO A 109 -43.79 -42.43 -25.23
C PRO A 109 -43.12 -42.84 -26.54
N GLY A 110 -41.92 -42.34 -26.80
CA GLY A 110 -41.12 -42.66 -28.00
C GLY A 110 -40.55 -41.46 -28.75
N ALA A 111 -40.83 -40.22 -28.33
CA ALA A 111 -40.11 -39.07 -28.85
C ALA A 111 -38.62 -39.16 -28.47
N PRO A 112 -37.68 -38.94 -29.40
CA PRO A 112 -36.26 -38.89 -29.08
C PRO A 112 -36.02 -37.84 -27.99
N ALA A 113 -35.19 -38.18 -27.00
CA ALA A 113 -34.86 -37.27 -25.92
C ALA A 113 -34.34 -35.96 -26.52
N GLY A 114 -34.92 -34.84 -26.11
CA GLY A 114 -34.45 -33.52 -26.51
C GLY A 114 -32.98 -33.32 -26.08
N PRO A 115 -32.26 -32.39 -26.74
CA PRO A 115 -30.88 -32.11 -26.41
C PRO A 115 -30.75 -31.68 -24.94
N LYS A 116 -29.66 -32.10 -24.29
CA LYS A 116 -29.44 -31.81 -22.87
C LYS A 116 -29.15 -30.30 -22.66
N PRO A 117 -29.66 -29.68 -21.58
CA PRO A 117 -29.31 -28.29 -21.25
C PRO A 117 -27.85 -28.20 -20.75
N THR A 118 -27.21 -27.07 -21.01
CA THR A 118 -25.86 -26.74 -20.53
C THR A 118 -25.80 -25.27 -20.08
N GLU A 119 -24.68 -24.86 -19.47
CA GLU A 119 -24.39 -23.48 -19.06
C GLU A 119 -23.04 -23.01 -19.59
N LEU A 120 -23.01 -21.85 -20.26
CA LEU A 120 -21.83 -21.29 -20.90
C LEU A 120 -21.47 -19.92 -20.31
N TYR A 121 -20.22 -19.78 -19.87
CA TYR A 121 -19.71 -18.60 -19.18
C TYR A 121 -18.48 -18.03 -19.89
N LEU A 122 -18.47 -16.71 -20.06
CA LEU A 122 -17.33 -15.97 -20.58
C LEU A 122 -16.68 -15.16 -19.46
N THR A 123 -15.37 -15.29 -19.30
CA THR A 123 -14.53 -14.38 -18.51
C THR A 123 -13.59 -13.63 -19.44
N ALA A 124 -13.53 -12.31 -19.31
CA ALA A 124 -12.69 -11.40 -20.10
C ALA A 124 -12.24 -10.23 -19.21
N PRO A 125 -11.18 -9.48 -19.57
CA PRO A 125 -10.82 -8.27 -18.84
C PRO A 125 -11.92 -7.21 -18.99
N GLY A 126 -12.20 -6.46 -17.91
CA GLY A 126 -13.15 -5.35 -17.97
C GLY A 126 -12.61 -4.13 -18.72
N LEU A 127 -11.30 -3.92 -18.69
CA LEU A 127 -10.61 -2.81 -19.35
C LEU A 127 -9.23 -3.25 -19.88
N THR A 128 -8.85 -2.71 -21.02
CA THR A 128 -7.58 -2.94 -21.71
C THR A 128 -7.07 -1.66 -22.37
N ASP A 129 -5.77 -1.61 -22.70
CA ASP A 129 -5.28 -0.59 -23.62
C ASP A 129 -5.73 -0.92 -25.07
N PRO A 130 -6.02 0.10 -25.90
CA PRO A 130 -6.30 -0.08 -27.31
C PRO A 130 -5.16 -0.82 -28.03
N GLY A 131 -5.48 -1.94 -28.64
CA GLY A 131 -4.55 -2.79 -29.38
C GLY A 131 -3.78 -3.79 -28.50
N ALA A 132 -4.04 -3.85 -27.20
CA ALA A 132 -3.47 -4.90 -26.36
C ALA A 132 -4.12 -6.27 -26.69
N THR A 133 -3.37 -7.33 -26.42
CA THR A 133 -3.81 -8.71 -26.63
C THR A 133 -4.19 -9.31 -25.30
N GLU A 134 -5.48 -9.64 -25.17
CA GLU A 134 -6.10 -9.99 -23.91
C GLU A 134 -6.59 -11.44 -23.90
N VAL A 135 -6.63 -12.05 -22.71
CA VAL A 135 -7.05 -13.45 -22.55
C VAL A 135 -8.55 -13.52 -22.26
N PHE A 136 -9.26 -14.27 -23.10
CA PHE A 136 -10.68 -14.62 -22.94
C PHE A 136 -10.76 -16.10 -22.54
N THR A 137 -11.54 -16.40 -21.50
CA THR A 137 -11.71 -17.76 -20.98
C THR A 137 -13.16 -18.20 -21.08
N ALA A 138 -13.38 -19.35 -21.69
CA ALA A 138 -14.66 -20.05 -21.74
C ALA A 138 -14.75 -21.08 -20.62
N THR A 139 -15.88 -21.14 -19.94
CA THR A 139 -16.28 -22.25 -19.07
C THR A 139 -17.62 -22.80 -19.55
N TRP A 140 -17.71 -24.11 -19.77
CA TRP A 140 -18.89 -24.79 -20.26
C TRP A 140 -19.17 -26.02 -19.40
N ILE A 141 -20.33 -26.04 -18.75
CA ILE A 141 -20.74 -27.12 -17.84
C ILE A 141 -22.13 -27.65 -18.20
N ASP A 142 -22.39 -28.92 -17.89
CA ASP A 142 -23.73 -29.51 -17.97
C ASP A 142 -24.56 -29.24 -16.70
N THR A 143 -25.80 -29.72 -16.66
CA THR A 143 -26.69 -29.55 -15.50
C THR A 143 -26.20 -30.21 -14.22
N ASP A 144 -25.30 -31.18 -14.33
CA ASP A 144 -24.70 -31.88 -13.19
C ASP A 144 -23.37 -31.21 -12.76
N GLY A 145 -22.98 -30.13 -13.44
CA GLY A 145 -21.76 -29.37 -13.17
C GLY A 145 -20.48 -29.97 -13.79
N TYR A 146 -20.59 -31.00 -14.63
CA TYR A 146 -19.44 -31.56 -15.33
C TYR A 146 -19.04 -30.70 -16.52
N GLY A 147 -17.73 -30.61 -16.77
CA GLY A 147 -17.21 -29.87 -17.90
C GLY A 147 -17.59 -30.53 -19.23
N VAL A 148 -18.09 -29.72 -20.16
CA VAL A 148 -18.46 -30.16 -21.52
C VAL A 148 -17.29 -29.92 -22.47
N ASP A 149 -16.98 -30.92 -23.30
CA ASP A 149 -15.97 -30.80 -24.35
C ASP A 149 -16.61 -30.41 -25.68
N GLY A 150 -15.98 -29.49 -26.41
CA GLY A 150 -16.45 -29.06 -27.72
C GLY A 150 -15.97 -27.68 -28.13
N VAL A 151 -16.41 -27.22 -29.30
CA VAL A 151 -15.99 -25.93 -29.88
C VAL A 151 -17.05 -24.86 -29.60
N VAL A 152 -16.63 -23.77 -28.97
CA VAL A 152 -17.45 -22.57 -28.77
C VAL A 152 -16.84 -21.38 -29.53
N LEU A 153 -17.68 -20.48 -30.00
CA LEU A 153 -17.29 -19.32 -30.79
C LEU A 153 -17.24 -18.09 -29.88
N LEU A 154 -16.08 -17.45 -29.76
CA LEU A 154 -15.99 -16.12 -29.18
C LEU A 154 -16.42 -15.11 -30.23
N GLN A 155 -17.48 -14.38 -29.92
CA GLN A 155 -18.09 -13.40 -30.80
C GLN A 155 -17.95 -11.99 -30.23
N ARG A 156 -17.80 -11.02 -31.14
CA ARG A 156 -17.79 -9.58 -30.85
C ARG A 156 -19.01 -8.92 -31.50
N ALA A 157 -19.64 -8.00 -30.78
CA ALA A 157 -20.73 -7.20 -31.32
C ALA A 157 -20.22 -6.18 -32.35
N GLU A 158 -20.85 -6.15 -33.52
CA GLU A 158 -20.66 -5.17 -34.59
C GLU A 158 -22.01 -4.63 -35.04
N GLY A 159 -22.39 -3.48 -34.48
CA GLY A 159 -23.73 -2.90 -34.68
C GLY A 159 -24.82 -3.82 -34.13
N ALA A 160 -25.69 -4.30 -35.01
CA ALA A 160 -26.76 -5.26 -34.68
C ALA A 160 -26.37 -6.73 -34.92
N SER A 161 -25.13 -6.99 -35.32
CA SER A 161 -24.63 -8.32 -35.67
C SER A 161 -23.51 -8.79 -34.75
N TRP A 162 -23.25 -10.10 -34.76
CA TRP A 162 -22.17 -10.72 -34.01
C TRP A 162 -21.18 -11.35 -34.98
N VAL A 163 -19.89 -11.04 -34.82
CA VAL A 163 -18.81 -11.57 -35.65
C VAL A 163 -17.93 -12.48 -34.83
N THR A 164 -17.65 -13.69 -35.32
CA THR A 164 -16.72 -14.62 -34.69
C THR A 164 -15.30 -14.06 -34.80
N VAL A 165 -14.65 -13.87 -33.65
CA VAL A 165 -13.26 -13.40 -33.57
C VAL A 165 -12.28 -14.52 -33.22
N ALA A 166 -12.76 -15.62 -32.61
CA ALA A 166 -11.96 -16.80 -32.33
C ALA A 166 -12.85 -18.04 -32.11
N GLU A 167 -12.28 -19.23 -32.32
CA GLU A 167 -12.86 -20.52 -31.92
C GLU A 167 -12.08 -21.07 -30.72
N LEU A 168 -12.80 -21.62 -29.73
CA LEU A 168 -12.22 -22.18 -28.52
C LEU A 168 -12.67 -23.62 -28.37
N THR A 169 -11.71 -24.56 -28.35
CA THR A 169 -11.98 -25.96 -28.06
C THR A 169 -11.84 -26.22 -26.57
N THR A 170 -12.97 -26.40 -25.90
CA THR A 170 -13.04 -26.74 -24.48
C THR A 170 -12.58 -28.17 -24.23
N SER A 171 -11.80 -28.34 -23.16
CA SER A 171 -11.43 -29.64 -22.60
C SER A 171 -11.67 -29.59 -21.10
N THR A 172 -12.40 -30.57 -20.57
CA THR A 172 -12.96 -30.55 -19.21
C THR A 172 -13.76 -29.27 -18.93
N GLY A 173 -14.51 -28.79 -19.94
CA GLY A 173 -15.34 -27.58 -19.81
C GLY A 173 -14.58 -26.27 -19.81
N ARG A 174 -13.29 -26.22 -20.15
CA ARG A 174 -12.50 -24.97 -20.16
C ARG A 174 -11.68 -24.78 -21.41
N ALA A 175 -11.58 -23.54 -21.86
CA ALA A 175 -10.67 -23.11 -22.91
C ALA A 175 -10.29 -21.64 -22.73
N SER A 176 -9.15 -21.22 -23.27
CA SER A 176 -8.74 -19.82 -23.31
C SER A 176 -8.14 -19.46 -24.67
N THR A 177 -8.34 -18.22 -25.11
CA THR A 177 -7.71 -17.67 -26.31
C THR A 177 -7.28 -16.22 -26.10
N SER A 178 -6.32 -15.77 -26.89
CA SER A 178 -5.81 -14.39 -26.85
C SER A 178 -6.36 -13.60 -28.03
N VAL A 179 -7.02 -12.46 -27.76
CA VAL A 179 -7.62 -11.60 -28.79
C VAL A 179 -7.11 -10.17 -28.64
N THR A 180 -6.70 -9.57 -29.75
CA THR A 180 -6.34 -8.14 -29.79
C THR A 180 -7.59 -7.27 -29.72
N VAL A 181 -7.68 -6.40 -28.70
CA VAL A 181 -8.81 -5.50 -28.48
C VAL A 181 -8.45 -4.10 -28.95
N ALA A 182 -8.74 -3.79 -30.21
CA ALA A 182 -8.41 -2.48 -30.78
C ALA A 182 -9.30 -1.33 -30.27
N THR A 183 -10.56 -1.62 -29.95
CA THR A 183 -11.57 -0.65 -29.50
C THR A 183 -12.51 -1.32 -28.51
N SER A 184 -13.19 -0.52 -27.67
CA SER A 184 -14.23 -1.03 -26.77
C SER A 184 -15.28 -1.82 -27.54
N ALA A 185 -15.67 -2.99 -27.02
CA ALA A 185 -16.67 -3.83 -27.64
C ALA A 185 -17.36 -4.74 -26.62
N ILE A 186 -18.49 -5.31 -27.01
CA ILE A 186 -19.21 -6.32 -26.24
C ILE A 186 -18.87 -7.69 -26.83
N TYR A 187 -18.56 -8.65 -25.97
CA TYR A 187 -18.20 -10.02 -26.32
C TYR A 187 -19.19 -11.01 -25.72
N ARG A 188 -19.35 -12.15 -26.37
CA ARG A 188 -20.07 -13.32 -25.82
C ARG A 188 -19.48 -14.60 -26.39
N LEU A 189 -19.78 -15.72 -25.75
CA LEU A 189 -19.60 -17.04 -26.34
C LEU A 189 -20.90 -17.50 -26.99
N ALA A 190 -20.78 -18.23 -28.09
CA ALA A 190 -21.89 -18.87 -28.76
C ALA A 190 -21.54 -20.31 -29.12
N TYR A 191 -22.47 -21.22 -28.83
CA TYR A 191 -22.45 -22.59 -29.29
C TYR A 191 -23.64 -22.81 -30.24
N PRO A 192 -23.43 -23.21 -31.50
CA PRO A 192 -24.50 -23.31 -32.50
C PRO A 192 -25.44 -24.50 -32.30
N GLY A 193 -25.15 -25.40 -31.34
CA GLY A 193 -25.89 -26.65 -31.14
C GLY A 193 -25.26 -27.84 -31.87
N SER A 194 -25.67 -29.03 -31.47
CA SER A 194 -25.42 -30.32 -32.13
C SER A 194 -26.63 -31.23 -31.95
N ASP A 195 -26.54 -32.47 -32.44
CA ASP A 195 -27.56 -33.49 -32.20
C ASP A 195 -27.70 -33.86 -30.71
N GLU A 196 -26.66 -33.62 -29.90
CA GLU A 196 -26.61 -33.99 -28.48
C GLU A 196 -26.91 -32.80 -27.55
N LEU A 197 -26.51 -31.60 -27.93
CA LEU A 197 -26.53 -30.39 -27.10
C LEU A 197 -27.25 -29.24 -27.80
N ALA A 198 -28.09 -28.51 -27.05
CA ALA A 198 -28.87 -27.41 -27.59
C ALA A 198 -27.97 -26.21 -27.90
N PRO A 199 -28.32 -25.34 -28.86
CA PRO A 199 -27.63 -24.07 -29.06
C PRO A 199 -27.71 -23.19 -27.81
N GLN A 200 -26.63 -22.46 -27.53
CA GLN A 200 -26.54 -21.61 -26.34
C GLN A 200 -25.65 -20.38 -26.57
N VAL A 201 -25.90 -19.31 -25.83
CA VAL A 201 -25.02 -18.14 -25.71
C VAL A 201 -24.72 -17.83 -24.25
N SER A 202 -23.53 -17.30 -23.97
CA SER A 202 -23.20 -16.77 -22.63
C SER A 202 -23.86 -15.42 -22.40
N ALA A 203 -23.76 -14.93 -21.15
CA ALA A 203 -23.93 -13.51 -20.86
C ALA A 203 -22.92 -12.68 -21.67
N GLU A 204 -23.31 -11.44 -21.96
CA GLU A 204 -22.50 -10.45 -22.66
C GLU A 204 -21.50 -9.80 -21.69
N VAL A 205 -20.27 -9.59 -22.16
CA VAL A 205 -19.18 -8.95 -21.40
C VAL A 205 -18.68 -7.74 -22.18
N ALA A 206 -18.79 -6.56 -21.58
CA ALA A 206 -18.17 -5.35 -22.13
C ALA A 206 -16.68 -5.34 -21.80
N VAL A 207 -15.86 -5.17 -22.83
CA VAL A 207 -14.42 -4.92 -22.71
C VAL A 207 -14.18 -3.51 -23.19
N ILE A 208 -13.74 -2.63 -22.30
CA ILE A 208 -13.50 -1.23 -22.59
C ILE A 208 -12.03 -1.06 -23.00
N ALA A 209 -11.78 -0.55 -24.21
CA ALA A 209 -10.44 -0.21 -24.67
C ALA A 209 -10.23 1.30 -24.58
N GLU A 210 -9.53 1.75 -23.55
CA GLU A 210 -9.23 3.16 -23.31
C GLU A 210 -7.74 3.35 -23.08
N THR A 211 -7.19 4.41 -23.67
CA THR A 211 -5.80 4.78 -23.42
C THR A 211 -5.66 5.20 -21.97
N ARG A 212 -4.96 4.39 -21.18
CA ARG A 212 -4.64 4.75 -19.80
C ARG A 212 -3.74 5.98 -19.76
N LEU A 213 -3.99 6.84 -18.78
CA LEU A 213 -3.25 8.08 -18.61
C LEU A 213 -1.90 7.82 -17.93
N GLU A 214 -0.90 8.60 -18.30
CA GLU A 214 0.37 8.65 -17.57
C GLU A 214 0.19 9.37 -16.23
N SER A 215 1.01 9.00 -15.25
CA SER A 215 1.05 9.65 -13.94
C SER A 215 2.47 9.59 -13.37
N ALA A 216 2.73 10.38 -12.32
CA ALA A 216 4.02 10.46 -11.66
C ALA A 216 3.87 10.30 -10.14
N LEU A 217 4.74 9.48 -9.54
CA LEU A 217 4.88 9.36 -8.10
C LEU A 217 6.16 10.03 -7.62
N THR A 218 6.05 10.81 -6.56
CA THR A 218 7.20 11.31 -5.79
C THR A 218 7.22 10.62 -4.43
N LEU A 219 8.42 10.41 -3.90
CA LEU A 219 8.65 9.91 -2.55
C LEU A 219 9.78 10.74 -1.93
N SER A 220 9.61 11.14 -0.68
CA SER A 220 10.65 11.77 0.13
C SER A 220 10.63 11.19 1.54
N ALA A 221 11.76 11.31 2.24
CA ALA A 221 11.91 10.84 3.61
C ALA A 221 12.45 11.96 4.51
N ALA A 222 11.86 12.13 5.69
CA ALA A 222 12.27 13.12 6.67
C ALA A 222 12.15 12.57 8.11
N PRO A 223 13.25 12.52 8.89
CA PRO A 223 14.64 12.71 8.46
C PRO A 223 15.15 11.53 7.61
N ALA A 224 16.08 11.76 6.69
CA ALA A 224 16.68 10.70 5.87
C ALA A 224 17.72 9.85 6.62
N GLN A 225 18.16 10.31 7.80
CA GLN A 225 19.07 9.60 8.68
C GLN A 225 18.41 9.45 10.05
N VAL A 226 18.34 8.23 10.54
CA VAL A 226 17.73 7.88 11.83
C VAL A 226 18.63 6.92 12.56
N VAL A 227 18.55 6.88 13.90
CA VAL A 227 19.11 5.76 14.65
C VAL A 227 18.46 4.46 14.16
N ALA A 228 19.18 3.34 14.18
CA ALA A 228 18.61 2.03 13.90
C ALA A 228 17.35 1.77 14.74
N GLY A 229 16.22 1.52 14.07
CA GLY A 229 14.89 1.39 14.68
C GLY A 229 14.18 2.72 14.98
N GLY A 230 14.79 3.86 14.66
CA GLY A 230 14.22 5.19 14.76
C GLY A 230 13.26 5.51 13.62
N GLY A 231 12.27 6.37 13.89
CA GLY A 231 11.22 6.72 12.94
C GLY A 231 11.65 7.74 11.88
N SER A 232 11.40 7.43 10.61
CA SER A 232 11.43 8.37 9.47
C SER A 232 10.04 8.48 8.87
N VAL A 233 9.58 9.69 8.56
CA VAL A 233 8.32 9.91 7.84
C VAL A 233 8.60 9.87 6.34
N LEU A 234 7.88 9.00 5.64
CA LEU A 234 7.83 8.96 4.19
C LEU A 234 6.63 9.78 3.71
N THR A 235 6.85 10.67 2.75
CA THR A 235 5.81 11.49 2.12
C THR A 235 5.73 11.17 0.64
N ILE A 236 4.53 10.83 0.18
CA ILE A 236 4.21 10.46 -1.20
C ILE A 236 3.41 11.58 -1.84
N GLY A 237 3.69 11.90 -3.10
CA GLY A 237 2.83 12.71 -3.97
C GLY A 237 2.47 11.94 -5.24
N TRP A 238 1.21 11.99 -5.67
CA TRP A 238 0.72 11.36 -6.89
C TRP A 238 -0.08 12.34 -7.75
N HIS A 239 0.42 12.60 -8.96
CA HIS A 239 -0.17 13.54 -9.90
C HIS A 239 -0.21 12.98 -11.32
N ASN A 240 -1.09 13.50 -12.16
CA ASN A 240 -1.05 13.23 -13.60
C ASN A 240 0.01 14.13 -14.29
N THR A 241 0.12 14.04 -15.61
CA THR A 241 1.06 14.85 -16.42
C THR A 241 0.74 16.35 -16.46
N GLU A 242 -0.39 16.77 -15.88
CA GLU A 242 -0.84 18.16 -15.76
C GLU A 242 -0.76 18.66 -14.31
N ASP A 243 -0.02 17.95 -13.44
CA ASP A 243 0.12 18.19 -11.99
C ASP A 243 -1.20 18.14 -11.20
N VAL A 244 -2.27 17.60 -11.78
CA VAL A 244 -3.55 17.39 -11.08
C VAL A 244 -3.40 16.22 -10.10
N PRO A 245 -3.74 16.42 -8.81
CA PRO A 245 -3.61 15.37 -7.80
C PRO A 245 -4.52 14.18 -8.08
N ILE A 246 -4.03 12.98 -7.77
CA ILE A 246 -4.75 11.72 -7.95
C ILE A 246 -5.06 11.13 -6.58
N ILE A 247 -6.33 10.79 -6.35
CA ILE A 247 -6.80 10.01 -5.20
C ILE A 247 -6.77 8.53 -5.57
N GLY A 248 -6.10 7.71 -4.78
CA GLY A 248 -6.16 6.26 -4.89
C GLY A 248 -5.05 5.56 -4.12
N ASP A 249 -5.00 4.23 -4.26
CA ASP A 249 -4.10 3.40 -3.47
C ASP A 249 -2.71 3.31 -4.10
N VAL A 250 -1.69 3.57 -3.28
CA VAL A 250 -0.27 3.48 -3.63
C VAL A 250 0.42 2.55 -2.63
N GLN A 251 1.25 1.65 -3.13
CA GLN A 251 2.05 0.75 -2.31
C GLN A 251 3.38 1.42 -1.95
N VAL A 252 3.76 1.38 -0.68
CA VAL A 252 5.14 1.64 -0.25
C VAL A 252 5.87 0.31 -0.19
N GLN A 253 6.97 0.21 -0.91
CA GLN A 253 7.83 -0.98 -0.92
C GLN A 253 9.19 -0.65 -0.29
N ALA A 254 9.78 -1.63 0.38
CA ALA A 254 11.14 -1.60 0.90
C ALA A 254 12.00 -2.66 0.21
N LEU A 255 13.28 -2.36 -0.01
CA LEU A 255 14.25 -3.31 -0.53
C LEU A 255 14.80 -4.16 0.62
N VAL A 256 14.37 -5.42 0.69
CA VAL A 256 14.76 -6.41 1.71
C VAL A 256 15.44 -7.58 1.01
N ASP A 257 16.68 -7.89 1.38
CA ASP A 257 17.46 -9.00 0.81
C ASP A 257 17.54 -8.99 -0.74
N GLY A 258 17.60 -7.80 -1.33
CA GLY A 258 17.67 -7.61 -2.78
C GLY A 258 16.33 -7.75 -3.51
N ALA A 259 15.22 -7.93 -2.80
CA ALA A 259 13.87 -7.97 -3.35
C ALA A 259 13.00 -6.87 -2.77
N TRP A 260 12.08 -6.33 -3.58
CA TRP A 260 11.12 -5.35 -3.11
C TRP A 260 9.93 -6.03 -2.44
N ALA A 261 9.69 -5.69 -1.18
CA ALA A 261 8.55 -6.18 -0.39
C ALA A 261 7.60 -5.02 -0.08
N VAL A 262 6.28 -5.28 -0.17
CA VAL A 262 5.26 -4.28 0.21
C VAL A 262 5.29 -4.11 1.74
N VAL A 263 5.51 -2.88 2.19
CA VAL A 263 5.48 -2.49 3.60
C VAL A 263 4.06 -2.09 4.00
N THR A 264 3.43 -1.25 3.19
CA THR A 264 2.07 -0.75 3.42
C THR A 264 1.42 -0.32 2.11
N THR A 265 0.10 -0.17 2.13
CA THR A 265 -0.68 0.46 1.05
C THR A 265 -1.41 1.65 1.65
N LEU A 266 -1.31 2.80 1.00
CA LEU A 266 -1.86 4.07 1.46
C LEU A 266 -2.77 4.65 0.38
N THR A 267 -3.90 5.22 0.77
CA THR A 267 -4.75 6.00 -0.13
C THR A 267 -4.31 7.46 -0.09
N THR A 268 -4.01 8.07 -1.24
CA THR A 268 -3.70 9.50 -1.34
C THR A 268 -4.94 10.37 -1.09
N SER A 269 -4.73 11.54 -0.48
CA SER A 269 -5.78 12.53 -0.22
C SER A 269 -6.21 13.28 -1.49
N ALA A 270 -7.15 14.21 -1.35
CA ALA A 270 -7.58 15.09 -2.45
C ALA A 270 -6.45 15.96 -3.03
N GLU A 271 -5.41 16.19 -2.24
CA GLU A 271 -4.17 16.88 -2.63
C GLU A 271 -3.15 15.94 -3.28
N GLY A 272 -3.49 14.65 -3.47
CA GLY A 272 -2.61 13.66 -4.06
C GLY A 272 -1.50 13.20 -3.12
N ALA A 273 -1.64 13.45 -1.81
CA ALA A 273 -0.59 13.21 -0.83
C ALA A 273 -0.93 12.05 0.12
N ALA A 274 0.09 11.31 0.56
CA ALA A 274 -0.03 10.33 1.64
C ALA A 274 1.27 10.31 2.47
N THR A 275 1.18 9.92 3.74
CA THR A 275 2.34 9.78 4.62
C THR A 275 2.30 8.46 5.40
N THR A 276 3.48 7.94 5.73
CA THR A 276 3.64 6.81 6.67
C THR A 276 4.96 6.93 7.41
N THR A 277 5.03 6.40 8.63
CA THR A 277 6.29 6.30 9.38
C THR A 277 6.91 4.92 9.19
N VAL A 278 8.22 4.86 8.99
CA VAL A 278 9.02 3.63 8.92
C VAL A 278 10.13 3.67 9.96
N ALA A 279 10.55 2.51 10.45
CA ALA A 279 11.57 2.39 11.51
C ALA A 279 12.64 1.34 11.14
N PRO A 280 13.50 1.62 10.15
CA PRO A 280 14.48 0.63 9.67
C PRO A 280 15.58 0.36 10.70
N THR A 281 15.92 -0.91 10.91
CA THR A 281 17.07 -1.31 11.74
C THR A 281 18.40 -1.34 10.98
N THR A 282 18.34 -1.33 9.65
CA THR A 282 19.49 -1.22 8.73
C THR A 282 19.14 -0.25 7.60
N SER A 283 20.14 0.38 6.98
CA SER A 283 19.88 1.31 5.88
C SER A 283 19.04 0.65 4.78
N THR A 284 17.87 1.21 4.51
CA THR A 284 16.84 0.58 3.67
C THR A 284 16.40 1.55 2.58
N ALA A 285 16.35 1.06 1.34
CA ALA A 285 15.77 1.79 0.22
C ALA A 285 14.26 1.57 0.16
N TYR A 286 13.51 2.63 -0.11
CA TYR A 286 12.06 2.67 -0.22
C TYR A 286 11.65 3.24 -1.58
N ARG A 287 10.49 2.82 -2.07
CA ARG A 287 9.85 3.40 -3.26
C ARG A 287 8.34 3.34 -3.14
N ALA A 288 7.66 4.27 -3.80
CA ALA A 288 6.21 4.23 -3.98
C ALA A 288 5.87 3.59 -5.33
N VAL A 289 4.87 2.71 -5.36
CA VAL A 289 4.44 1.98 -6.55
C VAL A 289 2.93 2.03 -6.67
N TYR A 290 2.46 2.45 -7.83
CA TYR A 290 1.10 2.18 -8.28
C TYR A 290 1.17 1.05 -9.31
N PRO A 291 0.56 -0.13 -9.05
CA PRO A 291 0.68 -1.30 -9.93
C PRO A 291 -0.08 -1.14 -11.26
N GLY A 292 -0.76 -0.01 -11.48
CA GLY A 292 -1.66 0.20 -12.60
C GLY A 292 -3.10 -0.14 -12.23
N GLY A 293 -4.03 0.43 -12.98
CA GLY A 293 -5.44 0.16 -12.81
C GLY A 293 -6.21 0.55 -14.07
N THR A 294 -7.48 0.89 -13.90
CA THR A 294 -8.35 1.19 -15.02
C THR A 294 -8.07 2.55 -15.66
N ARG A 295 -7.57 3.53 -14.89
CA ARG A 295 -7.42 4.89 -15.40
C ARG A 295 -5.99 5.26 -15.74
N TYR A 296 -5.03 4.79 -14.95
CA TYR A 296 -3.63 5.17 -15.05
C TYR A 296 -2.73 3.97 -15.33
N LEU A 297 -1.65 4.20 -16.06
CA LEU A 297 -0.57 3.24 -16.26
C LEU A 297 0.15 2.97 -14.93
N PRO A 298 0.79 1.79 -14.78
CA PRO A 298 1.67 1.53 -13.64
C PRO A 298 2.79 2.57 -13.57
N VAL A 299 3.13 3.01 -12.37
CA VAL A 299 4.22 3.97 -12.13
C VAL A 299 4.96 3.64 -10.84
N THR A 300 6.26 3.94 -10.80
CA THR A 300 7.14 3.78 -9.64
C THR A 300 7.90 5.08 -9.42
N SER A 301 8.01 5.53 -8.17
CA SER A 301 8.81 6.70 -7.81
C SER A 301 10.31 6.43 -7.98
N THR A 302 11.13 7.47 -7.89
CA THR A 302 12.55 7.29 -7.57
C THR A 302 12.71 6.67 -6.19
N ASP A 303 13.77 5.88 -6.00
CA ASP A 303 14.09 5.28 -4.71
C ASP A 303 14.58 6.35 -3.72
N VAL A 304 14.22 6.21 -2.45
CA VAL A 304 14.72 7.02 -1.33
C VAL A 304 15.35 6.08 -0.31
N THR A 305 16.57 6.38 0.13
CA THR A 305 17.23 5.61 1.19
C THR A 305 17.05 6.30 2.53
N VAL A 306 16.52 5.56 3.51
CA VAL A 306 16.61 5.94 4.93
C VAL A 306 17.82 5.24 5.51
N THR A 307 18.83 6.01 5.91
CA THR A 307 20.05 5.49 6.50
C THR A 307 19.80 5.21 7.98
N ALA A 308 19.91 3.95 8.37
CA ALA A 308 19.86 3.54 9.77
C ALA A 308 21.28 3.61 10.34
N ILE A 309 21.46 4.42 11.37
CA ILE A 309 22.73 4.68 12.00
C ILE A 309 22.78 3.89 13.30
N GLU A 310 23.78 3.04 13.45
CA GLU A 310 24.11 2.46 14.75
C GLU A 310 24.63 3.58 15.66
N ALA A 311 23.86 3.89 16.69
CA ALA A 311 24.21 4.92 17.66
C ALA A 311 24.08 4.37 19.07
N ALA A 312 25.09 4.63 19.88
CA ALA A 312 25.00 4.33 21.29
C ALA A 312 24.09 5.36 21.97
N THR A 313 23.27 4.93 22.93
CA THR A 313 22.30 5.83 23.59
C THR A 313 22.87 6.36 24.91
N ILE A 314 22.83 7.68 25.09
CA ILE A 314 23.21 8.35 26.35
C ILE A 314 21.98 9.08 26.89
N PRO A 315 21.42 8.64 28.02
CA PRO A 315 20.42 9.41 28.74
C PRO A 315 21.07 10.68 29.32
N VAL A 316 20.43 11.83 29.10
CA VAL A 316 20.85 13.14 29.61
C VAL A 316 19.73 13.75 30.44
N GLY A 317 20.00 13.96 31.72
CA GLY A 317 19.10 14.64 32.65
C GLY A 317 19.67 15.95 33.20
N SER A 318 18.93 16.55 34.13
CA SER A 318 19.40 17.67 34.96
C SER A 318 19.68 17.18 36.39
N CYS A 319 20.74 17.72 36.99
CA CYS A 319 21.17 17.44 38.35
C CYS A 319 21.27 18.75 39.11
N ALA A 320 20.53 18.88 40.20
CA ALA A 320 20.53 20.08 41.03
C ALA A 320 21.70 20.09 42.02
N THR A 321 22.28 18.93 42.34
CA THR A 321 23.27 18.79 43.41
C THR A 321 24.44 17.87 43.01
N GLN A 322 25.60 18.07 43.64
CA GLN A 322 26.77 17.19 43.45
C GLN A 322 26.45 15.73 43.84
N ALA A 323 25.59 15.53 44.83
CA ALA A 323 25.18 14.19 45.25
C ALA A 323 24.38 13.44 44.17
N GLU A 324 23.55 14.14 43.39
CA GLU A 324 22.83 13.54 42.27
C GLU A 324 23.79 13.14 41.14
N VAL A 325 24.78 13.98 40.88
CA VAL A 325 25.84 13.68 39.93
C VAL A 325 26.69 12.47 40.37
N ASP A 326 27.06 12.41 41.64
CA ASP A 326 27.84 11.28 42.18
C ASP A 326 27.03 9.97 42.20
N ALA A 327 25.70 10.05 42.14
CA ALA A 327 24.78 8.93 42.11
C ALA A 327 24.37 8.48 40.69
N LEU A 328 24.90 9.11 39.63
CA LEU A 328 24.54 8.77 38.26
C LEU A 328 24.92 7.33 37.92
N PRO A 329 24.02 6.57 37.28
CA PRO A 329 24.39 5.29 36.70
C PRO A 329 25.48 5.46 35.64
N HIS A 330 26.27 4.40 35.47
CA HIS A 330 27.26 4.32 34.41
C HIS A 330 26.63 4.61 33.04
N GLY A 331 27.20 5.56 32.29
CA GLY A 331 26.73 5.90 30.95
C GLY A 331 25.55 6.89 30.88
N VAL A 332 25.22 7.55 31.99
CA VAL A 332 24.23 8.64 32.04
C VAL A 332 24.94 9.99 32.18
N GLY A 333 24.54 10.97 31.37
CA GLY A 333 24.99 12.35 31.46
C GLY A 333 24.04 13.22 32.30
N CYS A 334 24.56 14.27 32.93
CA CYS A 334 23.75 15.17 33.74
C CYS A 334 24.38 16.54 33.96
N HIS A 335 23.64 17.63 33.71
CA HIS A 335 24.15 18.99 33.84
C HIS A 335 23.59 19.74 35.06
N TYR A 336 24.35 20.74 35.54
CA TYR A 336 24.05 21.51 36.76
C TYR A 336 23.19 22.77 36.54
N THR A 337 23.06 23.24 35.30
CA THR A 337 22.40 24.51 34.96
C THR A 337 21.77 24.40 33.58
N SER A 338 20.54 24.91 33.39
CA SER A 338 19.88 24.96 32.09
C SER A 338 20.82 25.57 31.05
N VAL A 339 21.23 24.76 30.08
CA VAL A 339 22.15 25.16 29.02
C VAL A 339 21.36 25.83 27.89
N ASP A 340 21.51 27.15 27.77
CA ASP A 340 21.12 27.87 26.55
C ASP A 340 22.04 27.43 25.38
N ALA A 341 21.57 27.58 24.15
CA ALA A 341 22.28 27.13 22.94
C ALA A 341 23.71 27.70 22.86
N GLY A 342 24.70 26.82 22.70
CA GLY A 342 26.14 27.16 22.70
C GLY A 342 26.93 26.68 23.92
N VAL A 343 26.28 25.98 24.87
CA VAL A 343 26.86 25.65 26.19
C VAL A 343 27.01 24.14 26.43
N PHE A 344 28.22 23.81 26.86
CA PHE A 344 28.72 22.64 27.57
C PHE A 344 27.67 21.77 28.29
N VAL A 345 27.46 20.50 27.86
CA VAL A 345 26.66 19.53 28.63
C VAL A 345 27.60 18.74 29.54
N VAL A 346 27.45 18.93 30.85
CA VAL A 346 28.23 18.10 31.78
C VAL A 346 27.69 16.67 31.69
N GLY A 347 28.48 15.73 31.20
CA GLY A 347 28.30 14.32 31.50
C GLY A 347 29.21 14.00 32.66
N HIS A 348 28.89 14.40 33.89
CA HIS A 348 29.88 14.24 34.95
C HIS A 348 29.93 12.79 35.44
N ASP A 349 30.78 11.97 34.83
CA ASP A 349 31.21 10.72 35.45
C ASP A 349 32.51 10.98 36.23
N PHE A 350 32.35 11.14 37.55
CA PHE A 350 33.46 11.36 38.48
C PHE A 350 34.38 10.14 38.61
N LEU A 351 33.86 8.94 38.35
CA LEU A 351 34.61 7.69 38.46
C LEU A 351 35.38 7.37 37.17
N GLY A 352 35.18 8.16 36.11
CA GLY A 352 35.87 8.00 34.83
C GLY A 352 35.50 6.75 34.07
N ASN A 353 34.31 6.22 34.33
CA ASN A 353 33.80 5.07 33.62
C ASN A 353 32.99 5.47 32.36
N ALA A 354 32.95 6.75 31.99
CA ALA A 354 32.10 7.16 30.90
C ALA A 354 32.64 6.64 29.57
N TRP A 355 31.99 5.61 29.08
CA TRP A 355 32.32 4.93 27.84
C TRP A 355 32.28 5.85 26.61
N TRP A 356 31.60 7.01 26.67
CA TRP A 356 31.56 7.93 25.54
C TRP A 356 32.91 8.57 25.19
N ASN A 357 33.89 8.57 26.10
CA ASN A 357 35.27 8.95 25.79
C ASN A 357 36.06 7.88 25.02
N GLU A 358 35.48 6.69 24.83
CA GLU A 358 36.07 5.60 24.06
C GLU A 358 35.48 5.51 22.65
N LEU A 359 34.38 6.23 22.38
CA LEU A 359 33.71 6.24 21.09
C LEU A 359 34.67 6.62 19.94
N PRO A 360 34.71 5.94 18.80
CA PRO A 360 35.54 6.40 17.68
C PRO A 360 35.11 7.78 17.18
N MET A 361 36.05 8.56 16.62
CA MET A 361 35.69 9.74 15.82
C MET A 361 34.75 9.32 14.69
N GLN A 362 33.79 10.19 14.33
CA GLN A 362 32.73 9.92 13.33
C GLN A 362 31.74 8.80 13.71
N SER A 363 31.80 8.29 14.95
CA SER A 363 30.72 7.46 15.48
C SER A 363 29.54 8.31 15.89
N TYR A 364 28.39 7.67 16.07
CA TYR A 364 27.14 8.36 16.36
C TYR A 364 26.61 8.02 17.76
N VAL A 365 25.95 9.01 18.35
CA VAL A 365 25.35 8.93 19.68
C VAL A 365 23.94 9.49 19.64
N GLN A 366 23.00 8.76 20.20
CA GLN A 366 21.66 9.27 20.46
C GLN A 366 21.61 9.82 21.88
N LEU A 367 21.45 11.12 22.02
CA LEU A 367 21.11 11.73 23.31
C LEU A 367 19.60 11.61 23.52
N THR A 368 19.17 11.24 24.72
CA THR A 368 17.75 11.21 25.12
C THR A 368 17.54 12.07 26.35
N GLY A 369 16.36 12.70 26.49
CA GLY A 369 16.07 13.64 27.58
C GLY A 369 16.33 15.08 27.15
N GLU A 370 17.09 15.84 27.95
CA GLU A 370 17.47 17.20 27.56
C GLU A 370 18.48 17.16 26.40
N GLN A 371 18.34 18.07 25.43
CA GLN A 371 19.12 18.06 24.19
C GLN A 371 18.98 16.77 23.36
N ALA A 372 17.82 16.10 23.41
CA ALA A 372 17.58 14.89 22.63
C ALA A 372 17.85 15.08 21.12
N GLY A 373 18.52 14.11 20.52
CA GLY A 373 18.90 14.14 19.10
C GLY A 373 19.98 13.13 18.77
N LEU A 374 20.19 12.94 17.47
CA LEU A 374 21.31 12.16 16.95
C LEU A 374 22.51 13.09 16.75
N TYR A 375 23.68 12.66 17.21
CA TYR A 375 24.91 13.43 17.13
C TYR A 375 26.06 12.58 16.58
N GLU A 376 26.99 13.22 15.89
CA GLU A 376 28.27 12.67 15.43
C GLU A 376 29.40 13.14 16.37
N VAL A 377 30.31 12.24 16.72
CA VAL A 377 31.54 12.56 17.45
C VAL A 377 32.53 13.26 16.52
N VAL A 378 32.74 14.56 16.70
CA VAL A 378 33.53 15.40 15.79
C VAL A 378 34.87 15.87 16.35
N ASP A 379 35.07 15.81 17.66
CA ASP A 379 36.36 16.10 18.31
C ASP A 379 36.48 15.36 19.64
N ARG A 380 37.71 15.11 20.07
CA ARG A 380 38.02 14.58 21.40
C ARG A 380 39.34 15.12 21.91
N VAL A 381 39.32 15.55 23.17
CA VAL A 381 40.51 16.05 23.86
C VAL A 381 40.56 15.46 25.26
N ILE A 382 41.73 14.94 25.65
CA ILE A 382 42.05 14.62 27.05
C ILE A 382 42.99 15.72 27.55
N ALA A 383 42.46 16.63 28.37
CA ALA A 383 43.22 17.71 28.93
C ALA A 383 43.87 17.28 30.27
N PRO A 384 45.14 17.65 30.50
CA PRO A 384 45.81 17.36 31.77
C PRO A 384 45.22 18.21 32.89
N GLY A 385 44.85 17.58 33.99
CA GLY A 385 44.24 18.25 35.15
C GLY A 385 42.73 18.03 35.27
N ARG A 386 42.22 18.26 36.47
CA ARG A 386 40.78 18.19 36.77
C ARG A 386 40.05 19.37 36.14
N ALA A 387 38.77 19.22 35.84
CA ALA A 387 37.96 20.28 35.21
C ALA A 387 38.06 21.64 35.95
N SER A 388 38.11 21.61 37.29
CA SER A 388 38.29 22.83 38.11
C SER A 388 39.63 23.55 37.90
N GLN A 389 40.63 22.89 37.32
CA GLN A 389 41.96 23.41 37.00
C GLN A 389 42.06 23.89 35.55
N LEU A 390 41.08 23.55 34.71
CA LEU A 390 41.05 23.82 33.27
C LEU A 390 40.37 25.16 32.91
N GLY A 391 40.05 25.98 33.90
CA GLY A 391 39.30 27.22 33.73
C GLY A 391 37.78 27.01 33.75
N PRO A 392 36.99 28.09 33.72
CA PRO A 392 35.53 28.01 33.70
C PRO A 392 35.03 27.28 32.44
N ALA A 393 33.93 26.53 32.57
CA ALA A 393 33.31 25.78 31.47
C ALA A 393 33.00 26.65 30.24
N GLU A 394 32.73 27.94 30.45
CA GLU A 394 32.52 28.95 29.40
C GLU A 394 33.71 29.13 28.45
N GLN A 395 34.92 28.70 28.83
CA GLN A 395 36.09 28.70 27.95
C GLN A 395 36.11 27.48 27.00
N TRP A 396 35.25 26.49 27.25
CA TRP A 396 35.11 25.26 26.49
C TRP A 396 33.82 25.35 25.67
N THR A 397 33.86 26.15 24.60
CA THR A 397 32.71 26.34 23.72
C THR A 397 32.79 25.44 22.50
N CYS A 398 31.63 25.07 21.98
CA CYS A 398 31.55 24.36 20.71
C CYS A 398 32.09 25.19 19.52
N GLY A 399 31.93 26.51 19.58
CA GLY A 399 31.97 27.36 18.39
C GLY A 399 31.00 26.82 17.32
N ASP A 400 31.35 26.98 16.05
CA ASP A 400 30.56 26.45 14.92
C ASP A 400 30.83 24.95 14.64
N ARG A 401 31.69 24.30 15.46
CA ARG A 401 32.18 22.94 15.18
C ARG A 401 31.31 21.85 15.81
N CYS A 402 30.53 22.17 16.84
CA CYS A 402 29.62 21.23 17.48
C CYS A 402 28.38 21.91 18.04
N ASP A 403 27.48 21.11 18.60
CA ASP A 403 26.27 21.56 19.27
C ASP A 403 26.32 21.25 20.77
N VAL A 404 26.97 20.13 21.14
CA VAL A 404 27.08 19.64 22.51
C VAL A 404 28.52 19.20 22.79
N ILE A 405 29.01 19.40 24.02
CA ILE A 405 30.26 18.82 24.51
C ILE A 405 29.90 17.92 25.69
N LEU A 406 30.40 16.69 25.73
CA LEU A 406 30.34 15.80 26.89
C LEU A 406 31.67 15.83 27.64
N GLN A 407 31.64 16.18 28.92
CA GLN A 407 32.80 16.04 29.82
C GLN A 407 32.90 14.61 30.38
N THR A 408 34.07 14.21 30.89
CA THR A 408 34.27 13.05 31.77
C THR A 408 35.50 13.31 32.64
N CYS A 409 35.50 12.91 33.91
CA CYS A 409 36.72 12.92 34.72
C CYS A 409 37.52 11.64 34.47
N LEU A 410 38.81 11.72 34.11
CA LEU A 410 39.67 10.56 33.84
C LEU A 410 40.86 10.56 34.80
N GLY A 411 40.62 10.15 36.05
CA GLY A 411 41.63 10.19 37.11
C GLY A 411 42.06 11.62 37.43
N GLU A 412 43.31 11.98 37.11
CA GLU A 412 43.81 13.36 37.23
C GLU A 412 43.54 14.23 36.00
N ASN A 413 42.98 13.66 34.93
CA ASN A 413 42.71 14.35 33.67
C ASN A 413 41.21 14.60 33.47
N THR A 414 40.87 15.39 32.47
CA THR A 414 39.48 15.61 32.03
C THR A 414 39.37 15.31 30.55
N GLY A 415 38.49 14.38 30.19
CA GLY A 415 38.16 14.11 28.81
C GLY A 415 36.96 14.93 28.36
N PHE A 416 36.99 15.38 27.11
CA PHE A 416 35.93 16.11 26.47
C PHE A 416 35.65 15.48 25.11
N THR A 417 34.38 15.29 24.77
CA THR A 417 33.92 14.75 23.49
C THR A 417 32.93 15.73 22.86
N TRP A 418 33.26 16.27 21.68
CA TRP A 418 32.43 17.24 20.97
C TRP A 418 31.47 16.49 20.04
N LEU A 419 30.21 16.89 20.07
CA LEU A 419 29.09 16.25 19.41
C LEU A 419 28.37 17.25 18.49
N ARG A 420 28.33 16.95 17.19
CA ARG A 420 27.58 17.74 16.21
C ARG A 420 26.26 17.06 15.87
N ARG A 421 25.14 17.78 15.94
CA ARG A 421 23.81 17.26 15.63
C ARG A 421 23.74 16.86 14.16
N VAL A 422 23.12 15.71 13.92
CA VAL A 422 22.85 15.14 12.59
C VAL A 422 21.40 15.46 12.25
N GLY A 423 21.18 16.39 11.32
CA GLY A 423 19.84 16.83 10.94
C GLY A 423 19.85 18.10 10.12
#